data_AF-V4U687-F1
#
_entry.id   AF-V4U687-F1
#
_cell.length_a   1.000
_cell.length_b   1.000
_cell.length_c   1.000
_cell.angle_alpha   90.00
_cell.angle_beta   90.00
_cell.angle_gamma   90.00
#
_symmetry.space_group_name_H-M   'P 1'
#
loop_
_entity.id
_entity.type
_entity.pdbx_description
1 polymer ?
#
loop_
_entity_poly.entity_id
_entity_poly.type
_entity_poly.pdbx_seq_one_letter_code
_entity_poly.pdbx_strand_id
1 'polypeptide(L)'
;MVLNKCLSITTTTTTVAATISKSPLLLISSSLSSPKNPLSLSKPNPTHFPITARPISTHYKPPMNILNKLGFGFRPSPDPASTENSAIAQGPDDDVPAPGQQFAQFGAGCFWGVELAFQRVPGVTKTEVGYSQGYLHNPSYEDVCSGTTNHNEVVRVQYDPKECSFDTLLDMFWARHDPTTLNRQGNDVGTQYRSGIYFYTPEQEKAAKESLERQQKVLNRKIVTEILPAKKFYRAEEYHQQYLAKGGRFGFKQSTEKGCNDPIRCYG
;
A
#
# COMPACT_ATOMS: atom_id res chain seq x y z
N MET A 1 61.73 11.70 30.16
CA MET A 1 61.74 12.96 30.93
C MET A 1 62.00 14.09 29.94
N VAL A 2 60.95 14.57 29.26
CA VAL A 2 60.99 15.78 28.40
C VAL A 2 59.62 16.43 28.56
N LEU A 3 59.62 17.63 29.14
CA LEU A 3 58.46 18.47 29.42
C LEU A 3 57.78 18.89 28.11
N ASN A 4 56.47 18.68 28.00
CA ASN A 4 55.65 19.33 26.98
C ASN A 4 54.77 20.40 27.62
N LYS A 5 54.87 21.60 27.05
CA LYS A 5 54.21 22.86 27.43
C LYS A 5 52.69 22.72 27.48
N CYS A 6 52.11 23.15 28.59
CA CYS A 6 50.69 23.42 28.76
C CYS A 6 50.34 24.76 28.07
N LEU A 7 49.48 24.73 27.06
CA LEU A 7 48.91 25.93 26.43
C LEU A 7 47.54 26.18 27.07
N SER A 8 47.40 27.30 27.78
CA SER A 8 46.13 27.73 28.39
C SER A 8 45.19 28.27 27.32
N ILE A 9 43.98 27.73 27.25
CA ILE A 9 42.87 28.24 26.43
C ILE A 9 41.96 29.05 27.36
N THR A 10 41.84 30.34 27.07
CA THR A 10 40.96 31.29 27.77
C THR A 10 39.57 31.21 27.15
N THR A 11 38.57 30.75 27.92
CA THR A 11 37.15 30.74 27.50
C THR A 11 36.45 31.98 28.05
N THR A 12 36.17 32.95 27.18
CA THR A 12 35.30 34.11 27.46
C THR A 12 33.83 33.68 27.43
N THR A 13 33.16 33.78 28.59
CA THR A 13 31.72 33.57 28.74
C THR A 13 31.00 34.87 28.34
N THR A 14 30.19 34.83 27.27
CA THR A 14 29.32 35.95 26.89
C THR A 14 27.91 35.66 27.37
N THR A 15 27.46 36.44 28.36
CA THR A 15 26.10 36.40 28.91
C THR A 15 25.16 37.18 27.98
N VAL A 16 24.16 36.54 27.39
CA VAL A 16 23.11 37.22 26.62
C VAL A 16 21.89 37.39 27.52
N ALA A 17 21.55 38.64 27.83
CA ALA A 17 20.38 39.01 28.61
C ALA A 17 19.10 38.90 27.77
N ALA A 18 18.13 38.11 28.25
CA ALA A 18 16.80 38.03 27.68
C ALA A 18 15.95 39.23 28.12
N THR A 19 15.50 40.04 27.17
CA THR A 19 14.52 41.11 27.40
C THR A 19 13.12 40.59 27.14
N ILE A 20 12.30 40.58 28.20
CA ILE A 20 10.89 40.20 28.17
C ILE A 20 10.08 41.41 27.68
N SER A 21 9.57 41.34 26.46
CA SER A 21 8.59 42.30 25.94
C SER A 21 7.18 41.83 26.29
N LYS A 22 6.52 42.58 27.17
CA LYS A 22 5.10 42.44 27.50
C LYS A 22 4.28 43.25 26.50
N SER A 23 3.37 42.59 25.79
CA SER A 23 2.30 43.24 25.02
C SER A 23 0.92 42.77 25.51
N PRO A 24 -0.11 43.63 25.46
CA PRO A 24 -1.28 43.53 26.33
C PRO A 24 -2.39 42.64 25.77
N LEU A 25 -3.10 41.98 26.68
CA LEU A 25 -4.36 41.29 26.47
C LEU A 25 -5.45 42.29 26.05
N LEU A 26 -5.95 42.16 24.82
CA LEU A 26 -7.20 42.77 24.39
C LEU A 26 -8.37 41.83 24.71
N LEU A 27 -9.15 42.22 25.71
CA LEU A 27 -10.49 41.71 25.98
C LEU A 27 -11.45 42.31 24.93
N ILE A 28 -12.01 41.46 24.08
CA ILE A 28 -13.17 41.81 23.25
C ILE A 28 -14.38 41.09 23.85
N SER A 29 -15.22 41.89 24.52
CA SER A 29 -16.58 41.53 24.90
C SER A 29 -17.54 41.88 23.77
N SER A 30 -18.31 40.92 23.27
CA SER A 30 -19.50 41.20 22.45
C SER A 30 -20.63 40.23 22.80
N SER A 31 -21.53 40.76 23.63
CA SER A 31 -22.99 40.61 23.69
C SER A 31 -23.67 39.40 23.02
N LEU A 32 -24.43 38.70 23.86
CA LEU A 32 -25.58 37.85 23.53
C LEU A 32 -26.62 38.58 22.64
N SER A 33 -27.09 37.91 21.60
CA SER A 33 -28.47 38.04 21.12
C SER A 33 -28.93 36.74 20.47
N SER A 34 -29.90 36.07 21.08
CA SER A 34 -30.66 34.97 20.46
C SER A 34 -31.69 35.51 19.47
N PRO A 35 -32.06 34.71 18.47
CA PRO A 35 -33.49 34.54 18.18
C PRO A 35 -33.90 33.07 18.17
N LYS A 36 -35.06 32.82 18.78
CA LYS A 36 -35.84 31.60 18.67
C LYS A 36 -36.54 31.58 17.31
N ASN A 37 -36.48 30.47 16.59
CA ASN A 37 -37.68 29.72 16.23
C ASN A 37 -37.36 28.33 15.68
N PRO A 38 -38.22 27.33 15.94
CA PRO A 38 -37.95 25.92 15.68
C PRO A 38 -38.56 25.48 14.35
N LEU A 39 -37.86 24.67 13.56
CA LEU A 39 -38.49 23.85 12.53
C LEU A 39 -37.61 22.64 12.17
N SER A 40 -38.19 21.47 12.46
CA SER A 40 -38.09 20.21 11.69
C SER A 40 -36.72 19.52 11.57
N LEU A 41 -36.45 18.61 12.52
CA LEU A 41 -35.59 17.45 12.32
C LEU A 41 -36.15 16.56 11.20
N SER A 42 -35.52 16.56 10.01
CA SER A 42 -35.60 15.43 9.09
C SER A 42 -34.41 14.50 9.35
N LYS A 43 -34.69 13.35 9.95
CA LYS A 43 -33.74 12.25 10.14
C LYS A 43 -33.20 11.80 8.76
N PRO A 44 -31.89 11.50 8.62
CA PRO A 44 -31.43 10.79 7.44
C PRO A 44 -31.98 9.36 7.48
N ASN A 45 -32.69 8.96 6.42
CA ASN A 45 -33.13 7.58 6.21
C ASN A 45 -31.91 6.65 6.18
N PRO A 46 -31.94 5.51 6.89
CA PRO A 46 -30.99 4.44 6.62
C PRO A 46 -31.27 3.91 5.22
N THR A 47 -30.27 3.98 4.35
CA THR A 47 -30.30 3.33 3.04
C THR A 47 -30.46 1.83 3.24
N HIS A 48 -31.67 1.33 2.99
CA HIS A 48 -31.97 -0.08 2.90
C HIS A 48 -31.19 -0.68 1.72
N PHE A 49 -30.25 -1.58 2.01
CA PHE A 49 -29.76 -2.53 1.03
C PHE A 49 -30.89 -3.51 0.67
N PRO A 50 -31.18 -3.79 -0.61
CA PRO A 50 -32.16 -4.81 -0.96
C PRO A 50 -31.56 -6.19 -0.64
N ILE A 51 -32.20 -6.91 0.29
CA ILE A 51 -32.01 -8.35 0.46
C ILE A 51 -32.71 -9.02 -0.73
N THR A 52 -31.95 -9.34 -1.78
CA THR A 52 -32.44 -10.22 -2.84
C THR A 52 -32.42 -11.66 -2.35
N ALA A 53 -33.57 -12.31 -2.44
CA ALA A 53 -33.77 -13.72 -2.12
C ALA A 53 -32.80 -14.63 -2.89
N ARG A 54 -32.24 -15.62 -2.20
CA ARG A 54 -31.42 -16.69 -2.79
C ARG A 54 -32.28 -17.55 -3.72
N PRO A 55 -31.87 -17.83 -4.96
CA PRO A 55 -32.42 -18.95 -5.70
C PRO A 55 -31.85 -20.26 -5.12
N ILE A 56 -32.72 -21.22 -4.87
CA ILE A 56 -32.38 -22.58 -4.49
C ILE A 56 -31.67 -23.22 -5.70
N SER A 57 -30.34 -23.35 -5.61
CA SER A 57 -29.57 -24.13 -6.58
C SER A 57 -29.75 -25.61 -6.26
N THR A 58 -30.53 -26.30 -7.09
CA THR A 58 -30.62 -27.77 -7.10
C THR A 58 -29.25 -28.37 -7.37
N HIS A 59 -28.67 -29.03 -6.37
CA HIS A 59 -27.44 -29.81 -6.53
C HIS A 59 -27.69 -30.99 -7.48
N TYR A 60 -27.24 -30.86 -8.73
CA TYR A 60 -27.03 -32.00 -9.61
C TYR A 60 -25.64 -32.58 -9.32
N LYS A 61 -25.57 -33.69 -8.58
CA LYS A 61 -24.35 -34.50 -8.46
C LYS A 61 -24.32 -35.47 -9.65
N PRO A 62 -23.38 -35.35 -10.60
CA PRO A 62 -23.21 -36.39 -11.60
C PRO A 62 -22.71 -37.67 -10.90
N PRO A 63 -23.11 -38.86 -11.36
CA PRO A 63 -22.66 -40.10 -10.77
C PRO A 63 -21.14 -40.22 -10.91
N MET A 64 -20.46 -40.49 -9.79
CA MET A 64 -19.04 -40.78 -9.79
C MET A 64 -18.80 -42.13 -10.48
N ASN A 65 -18.30 -42.08 -11.71
CA ASN A 65 -17.86 -43.27 -12.42
C ASN A 65 -16.51 -43.73 -11.81
N ILE A 66 -16.53 -44.91 -11.16
CA ILE A 66 -15.38 -45.55 -10.51
C ILE A 66 -14.19 -45.82 -11.46
N LEU A 67 -14.38 -45.68 -12.78
CA LEU A 67 -13.32 -45.84 -13.79
C LEU A 67 -12.26 -44.71 -13.80
N ASN A 68 -12.51 -43.53 -13.22
CA ASN A 68 -11.51 -42.45 -13.22
C ASN A 68 -10.34 -42.67 -12.23
N LYS A 69 -10.42 -43.71 -11.38
CA LYS A 69 -9.40 -44.02 -10.36
C LYS A 69 -8.24 -44.89 -10.88
N LEU A 70 -8.27 -45.30 -12.15
CA LEU A 70 -7.24 -46.13 -12.81
C LEU A 70 -6.34 -45.37 -13.80
N GLY A 71 -6.35 -44.03 -13.80
CA GLY A 71 -5.36 -43.25 -14.54
C GLY A 71 -5.58 -43.15 -16.06
N PHE A 72 -6.72 -43.60 -16.59
CA PHE A 72 -7.10 -43.46 -18.00
C PHE A 72 -8.14 -42.36 -18.27
N GLY A 73 -8.36 -41.46 -17.31
CA GLY A 73 -9.24 -40.30 -17.50
C GLY A 73 -8.53 -39.21 -18.30
N PHE A 74 -9.08 -38.85 -19.46
CA PHE A 74 -8.73 -37.62 -20.17
C PHE A 74 -8.75 -36.45 -19.18
N ARG A 75 -7.58 -35.85 -18.90
CA ARG A 75 -7.56 -34.49 -18.34
C ARG A 75 -8.21 -33.60 -19.39
N PRO A 76 -9.32 -32.89 -19.09
CA PRO A 76 -9.77 -31.82 -19.96
C PRO A 76 -8.57 -30.89 -20.16
N SER A 77 -8.19 -30.66 -21.41
CA SER A 77 -7.22 -29.62 -21.71
C SER A 77 -7.80 -28.30 -21.20
N PRO A 78 -7.01 -27.43 -20.56
CA PRO A 78 -7.53 -26.16 -20.07
C PRO A 78 -8.21 -25.41 -21.21
N ASP A 79 -9.38 -24.84 -20.94
CA ASP A 79 -10.14 -24.12 -21.96
C ASP A 79 -9.24 -23.04 -22.59
N PRO A 80 -9.21 -22.92 -23.93
CA PRO A 80 -8.30 -22.00 -24.63
C PRO A 80 -8.40 -20.56 -24.10
N ALA A 81 -9.61 -20.09 -23.80
CA ALA A 81 -9.85 -18.76 -23.21
C ALA A 81 -9.25 -18.60 -21.81
N SER A 82 -9.24 -19.66 -20.99
CA SER A 82 -8.61 -19.63 -19.65
C SER A 82 -7.07 -19.57 -19.76
N THR A 83 -6.51 -20.22 -20.78
CA THR A 83 -5.08 -20.22 -21.07
C THR A 83 -4.61 -18.86 -21.57
N GLU A 84 -5.38 -18.22 -22.46
CA GLU A 84 -5.09 -16.88 -22.98
C GLU A 84 -5.18 -15.80 -21.89
N ASN A 85 -6.25 -15.81 -21.08
CA ASN A 85 -6.41 -14.88 -19.96
C ASN A 85 -5.22 -14.96 -18.97
N SER A 86 -4.80 -16.18 -18.64
CA SER A 86 -3.64 -16.40 -17.78
C SER A 86 -2.34 -15.93 -18.43
N ALA A 87 -2.15 -16.20 -19.73
CA ALA A 87 -0.95 -15.75 -20.44
C ALA A 87 -0.82 -14.22 -20.46
N ILE A 88 -1.91 -13.48 -20.66
CA ILE A 88 -1.89 -12.01 -20.65
C ILE A 88 -1.56 -11.49 -19.24
N ALA A 89 -2.24 -12.02 -18.20
CA ALA A 89 -2.00 -11.59 -16.82
C ALA A 89 -0.61 -11.97 -16.28
N GLN A 90 -0.02 -13.05 -16.81
CA GLN A 90 1.32 -13.48 -16.45
C GLN A 90 2.43 -12.83 -17.29
N GLY A 91 2.06 -12.07 -18.33
CA GLY A 91 2.99 -11.28 -19.14
C GLY A 91 3.66 -10.15 -18.35
N PRO A 92 4.69 -9.50 -18.91
CA PRO A 92 5.36 -8.36 -18.28
C PRO A 92 4.45 -7.13 -18.17
N ASP A 93 4.87 -6.16 -17.36
CA ASP A 93 4.30 -4.81 -17.39
C ASP A 93 4.96 -4.01 -18.52
N ASP A 94 4.24 -3.87 -19.64
CA ASP A 94 4.71 -3.15 -20.84
C ASP A 94 4.44 -1.63 -20.80
N ASP A 95 3.87 -1.11 -19.70
CA ASP A 95 3.68 0.32 -19.56
C ASP A 95 5.03 1.04 -19.45
N VAL A 96 5.10 2.26 -19.98
CA VAL A 96 6.32 3.09 -19.95
C VAL A 96 6.13 4.23 -18.94
N PRO A 97 7.05 4.43 -17.99
CA PRO A 97 6.96 5.55 -17.05
C PRO A 97 7.23 6.88 -17.77
N ALA A 98 6.96 7.99 -17.10
CA ALA A 98 7.30 9.31 -17.64
C ALA A 98 8.81 9.44 -17.93
N PRO A 99 9.23 10.32 -18.88
CA PRO A 99 10.64 10.47 -19.23
C PRO A 99 11.53 10.76 -18.01
N GLY A 100 12.62 10.00 -17.88
CA GLY A 100 13.56 10.11 -16.75
C GLY A 100 13.16 9.34 -15.50
N GLN A 101 11.94 8.80 -15.45
CA GLN A 101 11.40 8.09 -14.29
C GLN A 101 11.58 6.58 -14.41
N GLN A 102 11.50 5.89 -13.27
CA GLN A 102 11.48 4.43 -13.21
C GLN A 102 10.24 3.92 -12.48
N PHE A 103 9.77 2.74 -12.87
CA PHE A 103 8.76 2.00 -12.13
C PHE A 103 9.36 1.17 -10.99
N ALA A 104 8.60 1.02 -9.92
CA ALA A 104 8.79 0.05 -8.85
C ALA A 104 7.42 -0.45 -8.38
N GLN A 105 7.30 -1.71 -7.96
CA GLN A 105 6.01 -2.25 -7.54
C GLN A 105 6.12 -3.05 -6.24
N PHE A 106 5.22 -2.77 -5.30
CA PHE A 106 5.24 -3.30 -3.94
C PHE A 106 3.86 -3.79 -3.50
N GLY A 107 3.77 -4.99 -2.94
CA GLY A 107 2.61 -5.51 -2.23
C GLY A 107 2.90 -5.61 -0.74
N ALA A 108 2.09 -5.00 0.11
CA ALA A 108 2.38 -4.86 1.54
C ALA A 108 1.09 -4.84 2.39
N GLY A 109 0.10 -5.65 2.00
CA GLY A 109 -1.25 -5.64 2.58
C GLY A 109 -2.20 -4.73 1.83
N CYS A 110 -3.24 -4.23 2.52
CA CYS A 110 -4.20 -3.29 1.94
C CYS A 110 -3.48 -2.09 1.31
N PHE A 111 -3.62 -1.94 -0.01
CA PHE A 111 -2.86 -0.97 -0.79
C PHE A 111 -3.10 0.51 -0.43
N TRP A 112 -4.14 0.84 0.33
CA TRP A 112 -4.49 2.22 0.68
C TRP A 112 -3.46 2.87 1.60
N GLY A 113 -3.04 2.14 2.64
CA GLY A 113 -2.00 2.61 3.55
C GLY A 113 -0.62 2.57 2.91
N VAL A 114 -0.38 1.61 2.02
CA VAL A 114 0.88 1.45 1.29
C VAL A 114 1.07 2.59 0.29
N GLU A 115 0.02 2.93 -0.46
CA GLU A 115 0.04 4.05 -1.40
C GLU A 115 0.37 5.35 -0.67
N LEU A 116 -0.34 5.64 0.42
CA LEU A 116 -0.11 6.86 1.20
C LEU A 116 1.34 6.97 1.71
N ALA A 117 1.96 5.84 2.07
CA ALA A 117 3.36 5.84 2.47
C ALA A 117 4.28 6.28 1.33
N PHE A 118 4.11 5.72 0.13
CA PHE A 118 4.90 6.12 -1.04
C PHE A 118 4.58 7.53 -1.53
N GLN A 119 3.34 8.00 -1.40
CA GLN A 119 2.97 9.38 -1.74
C GLN A 119 3.82 10.40 -0.97
N ARG A 120 4.25 10.09 0.25
CA ARG A 120 5.03 10.97 1.12
C ARG A 120 6.53 10.93 0.85
N VAL A 121 7.03 10.02 0.03
CA VAL A 121 8.47 9.90 -0.25
C VAL A 121 8.90 11.01 -1.23
N PRO A 122 9.87 11.88 -0.88
CA PRO A 122 10.47 12.83 -1.83
C PRO A 122 11.07 12.10 -3.04
N GLY A 123 10.97 12.67 -4.24
CA GLY A 123 11.37 12.04 -5.49
C GLY A 123 10.39 11.00 -6.06
N VAL A 124 9.38 10.55 -5.30
CA VAL A 124 8.23 9.84 -5.88
C VAL A 124 7.31 10.84 -6.59
N THR A 125 7.06 10.58 -7.87
CA THR A 125 6.32 11.49 -8.77
C THR A 125 4.91 11.02 -9.08
N LYS A 126 4.65 9.71 -9.03
CA LYS A 126 3.30 9.15 -9.16
C LYS A 126 3.18 7.87 -8.33
N THR A 127 2.01 7.67 -7.76
CA THR A 127 1.58 6.39 -7.19
C THR A 127 0.28 5.97 -7.85
N GLU A 128 0.07 4.66 -7.96
CA GLU A 128 -1.21 4.09 -8.33
C GLU A 128 -1.38 2.71 -7.72
N VAL A 129 -2.59 2.42 -7.25
CA VAL A 129 -2.95 1.11 -6.72
C VAL A 129 -3.53 0.21 -7.80
N GLY A 130 -3.30 -1.09 -7.67
CA GLY A 130 -3.76 -2.06 -8.65
C GLY A 130 -3.57 -3.51 -8.24
N TYR A 131 -3.81 -4.39 -9.20
CA TYR A 131 -3.75 -5.84 -9.08
C TYR A 131 -2.66 -6.38 -10.02
N SER A 132 -1.85 -7.33 -9.54
CA SER A 132 -0.76 -7.93 -10.34
C SER A 132 -0.47 -9.36 -9.89
N GLN A 133 0.36 -10.10 -10.64
CA GLN A 133 0.84 -11.46 -10.34
C GLN A 133 -0.21 -12.59 -10.38
N GLY A 134 -1.49 -12.27 -10.53
CA GLY A 134 -2.57 -13.23 -10.67
C GLY A 134 -2.76 -13.74 -12.10
N TYR A 135 -3.75 -14.60 -12.26
CA TYR A 135 -4.01 -15.32 -13.51
C TYR A 135 -5.22 -14.79 -14.28
N LEU A 136 -5.95 -13.82 -13.73
CA LEU A 136 -7.14 -13.26 -14.38
C LEU A 136 -6.75 -12.00 -15.15
N HIS A 137 -7.09 -11.94 -16.43
CA HIS A 137 -6.96 -10.71 -17.20
C HIS A 137 -8.13 -9.77 -16.89
N ASN A 138 -7.85 -8.48 -16.70
CA ASN A 138 -8.80 -7.43 -16.31
C ASN A 138 -9.65 -7.78 -15.06
N PRO A 139 -9.01 -8.09 -13.91
CA PRO A 139 -9.74 -8.41 -12.69
C PRO A 139 -10.44 -7.15 -12.14
N SER A 140 -11.67 -7.34 -11.64
CA SER A 140 -12.33 -6.35 -10.76
C SER A 140 -11.91 -6.52 -9.31
N TYR A 141 -12.20 -5.52 -8.46
CA TYR A 141 -12.04 -5.64 -7.02
C TYR A 141 -12.77 -6.87 -6.45
N GLU A 142 -14.00 -7.14 -6.93
CA GLU A 142 -14.80 -8.28 -6.50
C GLU A 142 -14.13 -9.62 -6.86
N ASP A 143 -13.54 -9.71 -8.05
CA ASP A 143 -12.78 -10.90 -8.46
C ASP A 143 -11.59 -11.14 -7.53
N VAL A 144 -10.84 -10.09 -7.19
CA VAL A 144 -9.69 -10.20 -6.27
C VAL A 144 -10.14 -10.54 -4.85
N CYS A 145 -11.23 -9.95 -4.37
CA CYS A 145 -11.81 -10.26 -3.06
C CYS A 145 -12.27 -11.71 -2.92
N SER A 146 -12.58 -12.40 -4.02
CA SER A 146 -12.89 -13.84 -4.00
C SER A 146 -11.69 -14.69 -3.52
N GLY A 147 -10.46 -14.17 -3.62
CA GLY A 147 -9.22 -14.87 -3.30
C GLY A 147 -8.81 -15.94 -4.33
N THR A 148 -9.55 -16.09 -5.44
CA THR A 148 -9.33 -17.16 -6.43
C THR A 148 -8.42 -16.77 -7.58
N THR A 149 -8.19 -15.47 -7.79
CA THR A 149 -7.43 -14.97 -8.95
C THR A 149 -5.92 -15.02 -8.76
N ASN A 150 -5.47 -15.18 -7.51
CA ASN A 150 -4.07 -15.08 -7.08
C ASN A 150 -3.42 -13.71 -7.33
N HIS A 151 -4.20 -12.67 -7.68
CA HIS A 151 -3.68 -11.31 -7.71
C HIS A 151 -3.21 -10.87 -6.32
N ASN A 152 -2.17 -10.03 -6.29
CA ASN A 152 -1.81 -9.26 -5.13
C ASN A 152 -2.33 -7.83 -5.28
N GLU A 153 -2.79 -7.22 -4.17
CA GLU A 153 -2.90 -5.77 -4.09
C GLU A 153 -1.49 -5.17 -4.07
N VAL A 154 -1.23 -4.28 -5.02
CA VAL A 154 0.08 -3.66 -5.18
C VAL A 154 -0.04 -2.16 -5.39
N VAL A 155 1.02 -1.44 -5.03
CA VAL A 155 1.25 -0.06 -5.42
C VAL A 155 2.33 -0.07 -6.49
N ARG A 156 2.02 0.50 -7.66
CA ARG A 156 3.00 0.85 -8.68
C ARG A 156 3.43 2.30 -8.46
N VAL A 157 4.73 2.51 -8.30
CA VAL A 157 5.37 3.78 -7.98
C VAL A 157 6.18 4.22 -9.19
N GLN A 158 6.06 5.49 -9.58
CA GLN A 158 7.01 6.16 -10.45
C GLN A 158 7.86 7.13 -9.65
N TYR A 159 9.18 7.01 -9.76
CA TYR A 159 10.13 7.85 -9.03
C TYR A 159 11.24 8.36 -9.94
N ASP A 160 11.79 9.53 -9.60
CA ASP A 160 12.98 10.05 -10.26
C ASP A 160 14.21 9.43 -9.56
N PRO A 161 14.99 8.57 -10.23
CA PRO A 161 16.19 7.95 -9.66
C PRO A 161 17.29 8.96 -9.29
N LYS A 162 17.19 10.22 -9.73
CA LYS A 162 18.10 11.31 -9.32
C LYS A 162 17.71 11.93 -7.98
N GLU A 163 16.44 11.83 -7.58
CA GLU A 163 15.92 12.41 -6.33
C GLU A 163 15.63 11.33 -5.27
N CYS A 164 15.29 10.12 -5.68
CA CYS A 164 14.95 8.99 -4.81
C CYS A 164 15.65 7.72 -5.29
N SER A 165 16.36 7.03 -4.40
CA SER A 165 16.94 5.72 -4.71
C SER A 165 15.91 4.60 -4.53
N PHE A 166 16.12 3.47 -5.20
CA PHE A 166 15.30 2.27 -4.96
C PHE A 166 15.46 1.75 -3.52
N ASP A 167 16.65 1.83 -2.91
CA ASP A 167 16.84 1.51 -1.49
C ASP A 167 15.95 2.36 -0.56
N THR A 168 15.73 3.65 -0.88
CA THR A 168 14.81 4.50 -0.11
C THR A 168 13.37 3.97 -0.17
N LEU A 169 12.95 3.47 -1.34
CA LEU A 169 11.64 2.83 -1.49
C LEU A 169 11.56 1.51 -0.72
N LEU A 170 12.65 0.73 -0.70
CA LEU A 170 12.74 -0.50 0.09
C LEU A 170 12.67 -0.22 1.61
N ASP A 171 13.35 0.81 2.09
CA ASP A 171 13.28 1.21 3.51
C ASP A 171 11.85 1.61 3.90
N MET A 172 11.16 2.38 3.05
CA MET A 172 9.75 2.70 3.23
C MET A 172 8.87 1.43 3.23
N PHE A 173 9.12 0.50 2.29
CA PHE A 173 8.41 -0.76 2.22
C PHE A 173 8.55 -1.59 3.52
N TRP A 174 9.77 -1.76 4.03
CA TRP A 174 10.02 -2.51 5.26
C TRP A 174 9.42 -1.85 6.50
N ALA A 175 9.40 -0.51 6.55
CA ALA A 175 8.80 0.23 7.66
C ALA A 175 7.26 0.23 7.66
N ARG A 176 6.62 -0.06 6.52
CA ARG A 176 5.16 0.07 6.35
C ARG A 176 4.36 -1.14 6.85
N HIS A 177 4.94 -2.34 6.84
CA HIS A 177 4.19 -3.59 7.03
C HIS A 177 4.99 -4.63 7.83
N ASP A 178 4.36 -5.77 8.13
CA ASP A 178 5.01 -6.92 8.76
C ASP A 178 5.41 -7.89 7.64
N PRO A 179 6.71 -7.98 7.28
CA PRO A 179 7.14 -8.84 6.18
C PRO A 179 7.19 -10.33 6.56
N THR A 180 6.69 -10.72 7.74
CA THR A 180 6.81 -12.08 8.30
C THR A 180 5.47 -12.80 8.42
N THR A 181 4.38 -12.19 7.95
CA THR A 181 3.03 -12.76 7.92
C THR A 181 2.66 -13.21 6.52
N LEU A 182 2.57 -14.53 6.33
CA LEU A 182 2.23 -15.12 5.03
C LEU A 182 0.76 -14.88 4.70
N ASN A 183 0.48 -14.33 3.50
CA ASN A 183 -0.86 -14.09 2.97
C ASN A 183 -1.78 -13.34 3.95
N ARG A 184 -1.22 -12.37 4.66
CA ARG A 184 -1.91 -11.55 5.65
C ARG A 184 -1.13 -10.28 5.94
N GLN A 185 -1.85 -9.20 6.18
CA GLN A 185 -1.30 -8.01 6.83
C GLN A 185 -2.28 -7.47 7.87
N GLY A 186 -1.88 -7.45 9.14
CA GLY A 186 -2.81 -7.13 10.23
C GLY A 186 -4.03 -8.06 10.24
N ASN A 187 -5.22 -7.48 10.13
CA ASN A 187 -6.49 -8.23 10.08
C ASN A 187 -6.93 -8.59 8.65
N ASP A 188 -6.24 -8.10 7.62
CA ASP A 188 -6.54 -8.40 6.22
C ASP A 188 -5.90 -9.74 5.85
N VAL A 189 -6.71 -10.77 5.65
CA VAL A 189 -6.27 -12.16 5.40
C VAL A 189 -6.62 -12.59 3.99
N GLY A 190 -5.63 -13.10 3.26
CA GLY A 190 -5.78 -13.54 1.88
C GLY A 190 -4.49 -13.39 1.09
N THR A 191 -4.36 -14.17 0.01
CA THR A 191 -3.19 -14.10 -0.88
C THR A 191 -3.02 -12.71 -1.49
N GLN A 192 -4.12 -11.97 -1.66
CA GLN A 192 -4.13 -10.59 -2.16
C GLN A 192 -3.49 -9.56 -1.23
N TYR A 193 -3.15 -9.95 0.00
CA TYR A 193 -2.51 -9.08 0.99
C TYR A 193 -1.07 -9.53 1.31
N ARG A 194 -0.46 -10.34 0.44
CA ARG A 194 0.88 -10.89 0.67
C ARG A 194 1.96 -9.82 0.48
N SER A 195 3.04 -9.97 1.23
CA SER A 195 4.25 -9.16 1.06
C SER A 195 4.98 -9.55 -0.23
N GLY A 196 5.29 -8.58 -1.09
CA GLY A 196 5.98 -8.82 -2.35
C GLY A 196 6.69 -7.58 -2.90
N ILE A 197 7.86 -7.79 -3.51
CA ILE A 197 8.60 -6.78 -4.27
C ILE A 197 8.67 -7.29 -5.71
N TYR A 198 8.18 -6.48 -6.64
CA TYR A 198 8.11 -6.84 -8.05
C TYR A 198 9.01 -5.94 -8.88
N PHE A 199 10.15 -6.49 -9.30
CA PHE A 199 11.23 -5.71 -9.90
C PHE A 199 11.08 -5.57 -11.42
N TYR A 200 11.48 -4.42 -11.94
CA TYR A 200 11.51 -4.12 -13.38
C TYR A 200 12.91 -4.33 -13.98
N THR A 201 13.97 -4.32 -13.16
CA THR A 201 15.35 -4.48 -13.62
C THR A 201 16.17 -5.43 -12.73
N PRO A 202 17.26 -6.01 -13.25
CA PRO A 202 18.18 -6.83 -12.44
C PRO A 202 18.81 -6.08 -11.26
N GLU A 203 19.01 -4.77 -11.39
CA GLU A 203 19.54 -3.93 -10.31
C GLU A 203 18.53 -3.82 -9.16
N GLN A 204 17.25 -3.66 -9.47
CA GLN A 204 16.18 -3.69 -8.48
C GLN A 204 16.07 -5.07 -7.81
N GLU A 205 16.18 -6.16 -8.57
CA GLU A 205 16.18 -7.52 -8.02
C GLU A 205 17.32 -7.70 -7.01
N LYS A 206 18.54 -7.30 -7.38
CA LYS A 206 19.72 -7.39 -6.52
C LYS A 206 19.55 -6.56 -5.26
N ALA A 207 19.15 -5.29 -5.39
CA ALA A 207 18.94 -4.40 -4.26
C ALA A 207 17.84 -4.93 -3.31
N ALA A 208 16.74 -5.46 -3.85
CA ALA A 208 15.67 -6.05 -3.06
C ALA A 208 16.15 -7.27 -2.24
N LYS A 209 16.94 -8.16 -2.85
CA LYS A 209 17.51 -9.33 -2.18
C LYS A 209 18.48 -8.94 -1.07
N GLU A 210 19.40 -8.02 -1.36
CA GLU A 210 20.36 -7.52 -0.36
C GLU A 210 19.64 -6.80 0.79
N SER A 211 18.60 -6.01 0.48
CA SER A 211 17.78 -5.32 1.48
C SER A 211 16.99 -6.31 2.36
N LEU A 212 16.43 -7.38 1.78
CA LEU A 212 15.80 -8.47 2.52
C LEU A 212 16.79 -9.12 3.49
N GLU A 213 18.02 -9.41 3.05
CA GLU A 213 19.05 -9.99 3.93
C GLU A 213 19.41 -9.06 5.09
N ARG A 214 19.51 -7.75 4.83
CA ARG A 214 19.72 -6.74 5.90
C ARG A 214 18.55 -6.72 6.88
N GLN A 215 17.33 -6.70 6.37
CA GLN A 215 16.12 -6.65 7.20
C GLN A 215 15.89 -7.94 7.99
N GLN A 216 16.24 -9.11 7.42
CA GLN A 216 16.12 -10.39 8.11
C GLN A 216 17.00 -10.45 9.37
N LYS A 217 18.14 -9.75 9.40
CA LYS A 217 19.03 -9.71 10.57
C LYS A 217 18.43 -8.97 11.76
N VAL A 218 17.47 -8.08 11.54
CA VAL A 218 16.81 -7.31 12.61
C VAL A 218 15.47 -7.91 13.05
N LEU A 219 14.95 -8.90 12.31
CA LEU A 219 13.67 -9.57 12.60
C LEU A 219 13.87 -10.98 13.12
N ASN A 220 13.17 -11.33 14.20
CA ASN A 220 13.21 -12.67 14.78
C ASN A 220 12.44 -13.71 13.95
N ARG A 221 11.40 -13.26 13.25
CA ARG A 221 10.58 -14.12 12.38
C ARG A 221 11.15 -14.09 10.97
N LYS A 222 11.06 -15.21 10.27
CA LYS A 222 11.50 -15.32 8.88
C LYS A 222 10.64 -14.41 8.00
N ILE A 223 11.28 -13.61 7.16
CA ILE A 223 10.65 -12.82 6.11
C ILE A 223 10.06 -13.76 5.06
N VAL A 224 8.82 -13.49 4.66
CA VAL A 224 8.06 -14.25 3.65
C VAL A 224 7.80 -13.44 2.38
N THR A 225 8.36 -12.23 2.29
CA THR A 225 8.29 -11.38 1.10
C THR A 225 8.79 -12.12 -0.13
N GLU A 226 7.95 -12.21 -1.16
CA GLU A 226 8.37 -12.72 -2.47
C GLU A 226 9.11 -11.63 -3.26
N ILE A 227 10.18 -12.00 -3.97
CA ILE A 227 10.90 -11.10 -4.87
C ILE A 227 10.85 -11.73 -6.26
N LEU A 228 10.02 -11.18 -7.13
CA LEU A 228 9.71 -11.74 -8.45
C LEU A 228 9.73 -10.65 -9.53
N PRO A 229 9.86 -10.99 -10.81
CA PRO A 229 9.71 -10.02 -11.89
C PRO A 229 8.33 -9.34 -11.86
N ALA A 230 8.29 -8.05 -12.18
CA ALA A 230 7.05 -7.33 -12.44
C ALA A 230 6.29 -7.98 -13.61
N LYS A 231 4.98 -8.08 -13.44
CA LYS A 231 4.03 -8.63 -14.42
C LYS A 231 2.95 -7.59 -14.68
N LYS A 232 2.07 -7.90 -15.63
CA LYS A 232 0.97 -7.03 -16.04
C LYS A 232 0.27 -6.40 -14.83
N PHE A 233 0.31 -5.07 -14.81
CA PHE A 233 -0.35 -4.27 -13.79
C PHE A 233 -1.74 -3.87 -14.27
N TYR A 234 -2.75 -4.18 -13.46
CA TYR A 234 -4.13 -3.75 -13.67
C TYR A 234 -4.44 -2.65 -12.67
N ARG A 235 -4.50 -1.40 -13.15
CA ARG A 235 -4.90 -0.26 -12.32
C ARG A 235 -6.28 -0.52 -11.70
N ALA A 236 -6.37 -0.41 -10.38
CA ALA A 236 -7.63 -0.56 -9.67
C ALA A 236 -8.57 0.62 -9.95
N GLU A 237 -9.83 0.43 -9.61
CA GLU A 237 -10.91 1.38 -9.78
C GLU A 237 -10.62 2.73 -9.10
N GLU A 238 -11.12 3.83 -9.66
CA GLU A 238 -10.77 5.19 -9.21
C GLU A 238 -11.13 5.48 -7.75
N TYR A 239 -12.09 4.75 -7.18
CA TYR A 239 -12.45 4.89 -5.77
C TYR A 239 -11.39 4.32 -4.82
N HIS A 240 -10.51 3.42 -5.27
CA HIS A 240 -9.37 2.94 -4.47
C HIS A 240 -8.17 3.89 -4.51
N GLN A 241 -8.07 4.71 -5.55
CA GLN A 241 -6.90 5.54 -5.83
C GLN A 241 -6.83 6.71 -4.84
N GLN A 242 -5.69 6.87 -4.16
CA GLN A 242 -5.45 7.88 -3.13
C GLN A 242 -6.53 7.93 -2.04
N TYR A 243 -7.10 6.77 -1.68
CA TYR A 243 -8.29 6.64 -0.84
C TYR A 243 -8.16 7.37 0.52
N LEU A 244 -7.04 7.21 1.22
CA LEU A 244 -6.82 7.84 2.54
C LEU A 244 -6.62 9.36 2.44
N ALA A 245 -6.03 9.85 1.35
CA ALA A 245 -5.91 11.27 1.06
C ALA A 245 -7.27 11.91 0.75
N LYS A 246 -8.16 11.15 0.13
CA LYS A 246 -9.55 11.56 -0.17
C LYS A 246 -10.45 11.56 1.07
N GLY A 247 -10.05 10.93 2.17
CA GLY A 247 -10.77 10.94 3.45
C GLY A 247 -10.91 9.56 4.12
N GLY A 248 -10.59 8.49 3.40
CA GLY A 248 -10.79 7.13 3.88
C GLY A 248 -12.25 6.83 4.26
N ARG A 249 -12.44 5.75 5.03
CA ARG A 249 -13.74 5.24 5.48
C ARG A 249 -14.51 6.22 6.37
N PHE A 250 -13.79 7.04 7.13
CA PHE A 250 -14.36 7.90 8.17
C PHE A 250 -14.39 9.39 7.81
N GLY A 251 -13.93 9.75 6.60
CA GLY A 251 -13.87 11.15 6.13
C GLY A 251 -12.69 11.97 6.65
N PHE A 252 -11.83 11.41 7.51
CA PHE A 252 -10.65 12.08 8.04
C PHE A 252 -9.45 11.90 7.11
N LYS A 253 -9.18 12.91 6.29
CA LYS A 253 -8.04 12.91 5.36
C LYS A 253 -6.72 12.72 6.10
N GLN A 254 -5.82 11.98 5.47
CA GLN A 254 -4.43 11.84 5.90
C GLN A 254 -3.53 12.55 4.89
N SER A 255 -2.61 13.39 5.39
CA SER A 255 -1.76 14.23 4.53
C SER A 255 -0.85 13.38 3.64
N THR A 256 -0.70 13.80 2.38
CA THR A 256 0.23 13.23 1.40
C THR A 256 1.50 14.07 1.23
N GLU A 257 1.69 15.08 2.08
CA GLU A 257 2.84 15.97 1.99
C GLU A 257 4.16 15.20 2.05
N LYS A 258 5.13 15.63 1.23
CA LYS A 258 6.45 14.99 1.18
C LYS A 258 7.15 15.12 2.53
N GLY A 259 7.62 14.00 3.06
CA GLY A 259 8.24 13.92 4.40
C GLY A 259 7.26 13.90 5.57
N CYS A 260 5.94 13.85 5.35
CA CYS A 260 4.97 13.72 6.43
C CYS A 260 5.17 12.39 7.18
N ASN A 261 5.39 12.47 8.49
CA ASN A 261 5.61 11.31 9.36
C ASN A 261 4.42 11.01 10.28
N ASP A 262 3.26 11.63 10.03
CA ASP A 262 2.04 11.33 10.79
C ASP A 262 1.69 9.84 10.68
N PRO A 263 1.32 9.16 11.78
CA PRO A 263 0.97 7.75 11.72
C PRO A 263 -0.15 7.47 10.72
N ILE A 264 0.14 6.61 9.73
CA ILE A 264 -0.86 6.19 8.75
C ILE A 264 -1.83 5.21 9.39
N ARG A 265 -3.12 5.57 9.39
CA ARG A 265 -4.24 4.73 9.80
C ARG A 265 -4.75 3.92 8.61
N CYS A 266 -4.94 2.61 8.79
CA CYS A 266 -5.17 1.68 7.69
C CYS A 266 -6.35 2.03 6.79
N TYR A 267 -7.46 2.51 7.36
CA TYR A 267 -8.71 2.67 6.61
C TYR A 267 -9.28 4.10 6.65
N GLY A 268 -8.69 5.03 7.40
CA GLY A 268 -9.24 6.38 7.64
C GLY A 268 -8.97 6.87 9.04
#